data_AF-A0A8H4B151-F1
#
_entry.id   AF-A0A8H4B151-F1
#
_cell.length_a   1.000
_cell.length_b   1.000
_cell.length_c   1.000
_cell.angle_alpha   90.00
_cell.angle_beta   90.00
_cell.angle_gamma   90.00
#
_symmetry.space_group_name_H-M   'P 1'
#
loop_
_entity.id
_entity.type
_entity.pdbx_description
1 polymer ?
#
loop_
_entity_poly.entity_id
_entity_poly.type
_entity_poly.pdbx_seq_one_letter_code
_entity_poly.pdbx_strand_id
1 'polypeptide(L)'
;MVKKFNTRQSNIDKLPKGIITKFKSIVVSLIHHNLPLNFKLIGKQTLSIPCPESLFYAIFSGHIHHYSKRTGAYKCKFCRTSAYQTLAKILNSEKWGRKVYSQNQQIYVVCQDPILCENKDDLDPLLLLNSNLLSNKSRKS
;
A
#
# COMPACT_ATOMS: atom_id res chain seq x y z
N MET A 1 -13.33 -8.00 -7.99
CA MET A 1 -14.57 -7.18 -7.90
C MET A 1 -14.39 -6.08 -6.83
N VAL A 2 -13.82 -4.92 -7.21
CA VAL A 2 -13.47 -3.82 -6.28
C VAL A 2 -14.68 -2.90 -5.98
N LYS A 3 -15.71 -2.90 -6.83
CA LYS A 3 -16.78 -1.88 -6.81
C LYS A 3 -17.68 -1.89 -5.57
N LYS A 4 -18.03 -3.06 -5.00
CA LYS A 4 -19.06 -3.17 -3.95
C LYS A 4 -18.71 -2.45 -2.64
N PHE A 5 -17.43 -2.40 -2.26
CA PHE A 5 -16.97 -1.78 -1.01
C PHE A 5 -16.67 -0.29 -1.15
N ASN A 6 -16.63 0.23 -2.38
CA ASN A 6 -16.33 1.63 -2.69
C ASN A 6 -17.60 2.44 -3.03
N THR A 7 -18.79 1.84 -2.85
CA THR A 7 -20.06 2.58 -2.91
C THR A 7 -20.21 3.35 -1.61
N ARG A 8 -20.25 4.68 -1.72
CA ARG A 8 -20.32 5.60 -0.58
C ARG A 8 -21.60 5.31 0.21
N GLN A 9 -21.46 4.91 1.49
CA GLN A 9 -22.62 4.92 2.37
C GLN A 9 -23.01 6.39 2.58
N SER A 10 -24.28 6.71 2.36
CA SER A 10 -24.84 8.06 2.38
C SER A 10 -24.72 8.79 3.73
N ASN A 11 -24.26 8.10 4.78
CA ASN A 11 -24.18 8.58 6.17
C ASN A 11 -22.75 8.88 6.66
N ILE A 12 -21.75 8.99 5.77
CA ILE A 12 -20.39 9.33 6.20
C ILE A 12 -20.29 10.85 6.38
N ASP A 13 -20.10 11.27 7.64
CA ASP A 13 -19.87 12.67 8.01
C ASP A 13 -18.80 13.34 7.14
N LYS A 14 -19.01 14.61 6.77
CA LYS A 14 -17.97 15.40 6.11
C LYS A 14 -16.85 15.69 7.10
N LEU A 15 -15.73 14.99 6.97
CA LEU A 15 -14.56 15.27 7.80
C LEU A 15 -13.88 16.59 7.39
N PRO A 16 -13.42 17.40 8.37
CA PRO A 16 -12.56 18.54 8.11
C PRO A 16 -11.30 18.15 7.35
N LYS A 17 -10.92 18.94 6.33
CA LYS A 17 -9.71 18.72 5.52
C LYS A 17 -8.43 18.62 6.36
N GLY A 18 -8.36 19.36 7.47
CA GLY A 18 -7.23 19.32 8.40
C GLY A 18 -7.02 17.94 9.04
N ILE A 19 -8.11 17.26 9.42
CA ILE A 19 -8.05 15.92 10.02
C ILE A 19 -7.54 14.90 8.99
N ILE A 20 -8.07 14.96 7.76
CA ILE A 20 -7.64 14.09 6.65
C ILE A 20 -6.15 14.28 6.38
N THR A 21 -5.69 15.53 6.30
CA THR A 21 -4.28 15.85 6.03
C THR A 21 -3.35 15.34 7.14
N LYS A 22 -3.73 15.56 8.40
CA LYS A 22 -2.99 15.05 9.56
C LYS A 22 -2.90 13.53 9.54
N PHE A 23 -4.00 12.85 9.22
CA PHE A 23 -4.00 11.39 9.15
C PHE A 23 -3.12 10.84 8.02
N LYS A 24 -3.13 11.46 6.83
CA LYS A 24 -2.20 11.11 5.74
C LYS A 24 -0.74 11.20 6.19
N SER A 25 -0.39 12.26 6.94
CA SER A 25 0.95 12.40 7.52
C SER A 25 1.27 11.26 8.51
N ILE A 26 0.33 10.86 9.36
CA ILE A 26 0.50 9.73 10.29
C ILE A 26 0.78 8.44 9.51
N VAL A 27 0.04 8.18 8.42
CA VAL A 27 0.27 7.01 7.57
C VAL A 27 1.67 7.03 6.97
N VAL A 28 2.13 8.17 6.45
CA VAL A 28 3.51 8.33 5.93
C VAL A 28 4.56 8.07 7.01
N SER A 29 4.39 8.65 8.20
CA SER A 29 5.30 8.43 9.33
C SER A 29 5.37 6.96 9.73
N LEU A 30 4.25 6.23 9.72
CA LEU A 30 4.21 4.80 9.99
C LEU A 30 4.90 3.98 8.89
N ILE A 31 4.73 4.36 7.62
CA ILE A 31 5.49 3.75 6.52
C ILE A 31 6.99 3.92 6.76
N HIS A 32 7.44 5.13 7.07
CA HIS A 32 8.86 5.41 7.35
C HIS A 32 9.37 4.69 8.61
N HIS A 33 8.56 4.53 9.64
CA HIS A 33 8.93 3.76 10.82
C HIS A 33 9.18 2.28 10.46
N ASN A 34 8.36 1.71 9.57
CA ASN A 34 8.48 0.33 9.09
C ASN A 34 9.48 0.14 7.94
N LEU A 35 10.31 1.14 7.64
CA LEU A 35 11.47 1.03 6.74
C LEU A 35 12.77 1.09 7.55
N PRO A 36 13.14 0.03 8.29
CA PRO A 36 14.42 -0.03 9.01
C PRO A 36 15.58 -0.35 8.05
N LEU A 37 16.80 0.06 8.43
CA LEU A 37 18.04 -0.21 7.68
C LEU A 37 18.44 -1.70 7.66
N ASN A 38 17.82 -2.53 8.51
CA ASN A 38 18.17 -3.94 8.63
C ASN A 38 17.58 -4.76 7.48
N PHE A 39 18.46 -5.35 6.66
CA PHE A 39 18.09 -6.20 5.52
C PHE A 39 17.14 -7.36 5.90
N LYS A 40 17.24 -7.87 7.13
CA LYS A 40 16.35 -8.93 7.67
C LYS A 40 14.86 -8.54 7.71
N LEU A 41 14.55 -7.25 7.61
CA LEU A 41 13.18 -6.71 7.67
C LEU A 41 12.68 -6.26 6.28
N ILE A 42 13.44 -6.54 5.22
CA ILE A 42 13.04 -6.28 3.83
C ILE A 42 12.10 -7.40 3.39
N GLY A 43 10.89 -7.05 2.97
CA GLY A 43 9.86 -8.00 2.57
C GLY A 43 8.48 -7.36 2.43
N LYS A 44 7.44 -8.21 2.28
CA LYS A 44 6.04 -7.74 2.22
C LYS A 44 5.67 -7.02 3.51
N GLN A 45 5.40 -5.72 3.41
CA GLN A 45 4.97 -4.90 4.54
C GLN A 45 3.44 -4.86 4.65
N THR A 46 2.93 -5.00 5.87
CA THR A 46 1.51 -4.78 6.20
C THR A 46 1.43 -3.75 7.30
N LEU A 47 0.67 -2.67 7.06
CA LEU A 47 0.44 -1.63 8.05
C LEU A 47 -0.98 -1.74 8.58
N SER A 48 -1.12 -1.74 9.90
CA SER A 48 -2.40 -1.77 10.59
C SER A 48 -2.52 -0.54 11.46
N ILE A 49 -3.63 0.20 11.33
CA ILE A 49 -3.86 1.47 12.02
C ILE A 49 -5.31 1.49 12.51
N PRO A 50 -5.55 1.59 13.83
CA PRO A 50 -6.89 1.82 14.33
C PRO A 50 -7.34 3.23 13.94
N CYS A 51 -8.45 3.34 13.23
CA CYS A 51 -9.03 4.63 12.85
C CYS A 51 -10.54 4.52 12.62
N PRO A 52 -11.27 5.66 12.69
CA PRO A 52 -12.68 5.69 12.34
C PRO A 52 -12.89 5.26 10.88
N GLU A 53 -13.96 4.51 10.63
CA GLU A 53 -14.34 4.07 9.28
C GLU A 53 -14.50 5.25 8.31
N SER A 54 -15.10 6.35 8.76
CA SER A 54 -15.26 7.58 7.98
C SER A 54 -13.92 8.16 7.49
N LEU A 55 -12.88 8.11 8.33
CA LEU A 55 -11.54 8.60 8.01
C LEU A 55 -10.81 7.67 7.04
N PHE A 56 -10.91 6.36 7.27
CA PHE A 56 -10.36 5.37 6.36
C PHE A 56 -10.99 5.50 4.97
N TYR A 57 -12.32 5.58 4.93
CA TYR A 57 -13.07 5.70 3.70
C TYR A 57 -12.76 7.00 2.96
N ALA A 58 -12.70 8.14 3.66
CA ALA A 58 -12.39 9.44 3.05
C ALA A 58 -11.03 9.48 2.33
N ILE A 59 -10.09 8.62 2.73
CA ILE A 59 -8.73 8.58 2.17
C ILE A 59 -8.58 7.49 1.12
N PHE A 60 -9.14 6.30 1.38
CA PHE A 60 -8.92 5.11 0.56
C PHE A 60 -10.12 4.74 -0.34
N SER A 61 -11.19 5.54 -0.35
CA SER A 61 -12.31 5.33 -1.27
C SER A 61 -11.83 5.21 -2.72
N GLY A 62 -12.34 4.23 -3.45
CA GLY A 62 -11.88 3.85 -4.79
C GLY A 62 -10.79 2.78 -4.80
N HIS A 63 -10.17 2.48 -3.64
CA HIS A 63 -9.05 1.56 -3.50
C HIS A 63 -9.28 0.47 -2.44
N ILE A 64 -10.48 0.37 -1.88
CA ILE A 64 -10.84 -0.67 -0.89
C ILE A 64 -11.05 -2.00 -1.60
N HIS A 65 -10.32 -3.03 -1.18
CA HIS A 65 -10.38 -4.37 -1.79
C HIS A 65 -11.28 -5.33 -1.00
N HIS A 66 -11.32 -5.19 0.32
CA HIS A 66 -12.07 -6.09 1.18
C HIS A 66 -12.53 -5.38 2.46
N TYR A 67 -13.69 -5.76 2.96
CA TYR A 67 -14.22 -5.39 4.27
C TYR A 67 -14.71 -6.64 5.00
N SER A 68 -14.24 -6.81 6.25
CA SER A 68 -14.67 -7.90 7.13
C SER A 68 -15.69 -7.37 8.13
N LYS A 69 -16.96 -7.76 7.97
CA LYS A 69 -18.05 -7.43 8.91
C LYS A 69 -17.78 -7.96 10.32
N ARG A 70 -17.15 -9.14 10.44
CA ARG A 70 -16.87 -9.80 11.72
C ARG A 70 -15.85 -9.02 12.57
N THR A 71 -14.87 -8.39 11.91
CA THR A 71 -13.75 -7.71 12.59
C THR A 71 -13.77 -6.19 12.42
N GLY A 72 -14.72 -5.65 11.65
CA GLY A 72 -14.73 -4.23 11.27
C GLY A 72 -13.52 -3.78 10.44
N ALA A 73 -12.77 -4.72 9.84
CA ALA A 73 -11.47 -4.42 9.24
C ALA A 73 -11.59 -4.13 7.74
N TYR A 74 -11.10 -2.97 7.33
CA TYR A 74 -10.92 -2.61 5.94
C TYR A 74 -9.52 -2.99 5.43
N LYS A 75 -9.43 -3.45 4.19
CA LYS A 75 -8.15 -3.82 3.54
C LYS A 75 -8.03 -3.19 2.16
N CYS A 76 -6.87 -2.57 1.92
CA CYS A 76 -6.44 -2.09 0.60
C CYS A 76 -5.18 -2.85 0.18
N LYS A 77 -5.08 -3.26 -1.09
CA LYS A 77 -3.92 -3.95 -1.66
C LYS A 77 -3.34 -3.09 -2.78
N PHE A 78 -2.08 -2.69 -2.66
CA PHE A 78 -1.37 -1.88 -3.65
C PHE A 78 -0.20 -2.70 -4.19
N CYS A 79 -0.31 -3.11 -5.45
CA CYS A 79 0.38 -4.29 -5.98
C CYS A 79 0.68 -4.21 -7.49
N ARG A 80 0.43 -3.04 -8.09
CA ARG A 80 0.62 -2.80 -9.52
C ARG A 80 1.79 -1.85 -9.69
N THR A 81 2.34 -1.78 -10.90
CA THR A 81 3.36 -0.78 -11.27
C THR A 81 2.91 0.65 -10.99
N SER A 82 1.60 0.92 -11.04
CA SER A 82 0.99 2.22 -10.69
C SER A 82 0.72 2.44 -9.19
N ALA A 83 1.05 1.47 -8.33
CA ALA A 83 0.78 1.54 -6.89
C ALA A 83 1.53 2.68 -6.23
N TYR A 84 2.76 2.95 -6.65
CA TYR A 84 3.56 4.02 -6.06
C TYR A 84 2.96 5.39 -6.34
N GLN A 85 2.57 5.65 -7.58
CA GLN A 85 1.94 6.91 -7.98
C GLN A 85 0.53 7.04 -7.37
N THR A 86 -0.21 5.93 -7.27
CA THR A 86 -1.52 5.91 -6.60
C THR A 86 -1.39 6.31 -5.13
N LEU A 87 -0.45 5.71 -4.39
CA LEU A 87 -0.21 6.05 -2.99
C LEU A 87 0.32 7.48 -2.82
N ALA A 88 1.15 7.97 -3.74
CA ALA A 88 1.60 9.37 -3.72
C ALA A 88 0.43 10.36 -3.82
N LYS A 89 -0.54 10.08 -4.71
CA LYS A 89 -1.77 10.88 -4.86
C LYS A 89 -2.68 10.78 -3.64
N ILE A 90 -2.91 9.57 -3.12
CA ILE A 90 -3.75 9.33 -1.94
C ILE A 90 -3.17 10.06 -0.73
N LEU A 91 -1.87 9.90 -0.46
CA LEU A 91 -1.19 10.46 0.71
C LEU A 91 -0.79 11.92 0.53
N ASN A 92 -0.95 12.47 -0.68
CA ASN A 92 -0.50 13.82 -1.04
C ASN A 92 0.99 14.05 -0.70
N SER A 93 1.83 13.08 -1.05
CA SER A 93 3.26 13.11 -0.76
C SER A 93 4.02 12.29 -1.79
N GLU A 94 4.90 12.92 -2.57
CA GLU A 94 5.76 12.22 -3.53
C GLU A 94 6.85 11.38 -2.86
N LYS A 95 7.21 11.73 -1.62
CA LYS A 95 8.28 11.10 -0.84
C LYS A 95 7.74 10.10 0.18
N TRP A 96 6.47 9.70 0.06
CA TRP A 96 5.81 8.80 1.01
C TRP A 96 6.57 7.49 1.20
N GLY A 97 7.16 6.96 0.12
CA GLY A 97 7.92 5.72 0.12
C GLY A 97 9.43 5.91 0.19
N ARG A 98 9.94 7.12 0.46
CA ARG A 98 11.37 7.41 0.52
C ARG A 98 11.75 7.96 1.90
N LYS A 99 12.66 7.28 2.58
CA LYS A 99 13.23 7.73 3.86
C LYS A 99 14.71 8.00 3.70
N VAL A 100 15.16 9.17 4.18
CA VAL A 100 16.57 9.61 4.16
C VAL A 100 17.09 9.62 5.59
N TYR A 101 18.26 9.04 5.80
CA TYR A 101 18.95 8.98 7.10
C TYR A 101 20.07 10.03 7.18
N SER A 102 20.58 10.29 8.39
CA SER A 102 21.62 11.30 8.66
C SER A 102 22.94 11.10 7.91
N GLN A 103 23.22 9.89 7.42
CA GLN A 103 24.41 9.55 6.64
C GLN A 103 24.17 9.54 5.12
N ASN A 104 23.16 10.28 4.63
CA ASN A 104 22.70 10.26 3.22
C ASN A 104 22.26 8.87 2.70
N GLN A 105 22.13 7.87 3.56
CA GLN A 105 21.55 6.58 3.19
C GLN A 105 20.05 6.73 2.92
N GLN A 106 19.55 6.02 1.92
CA GLN A 106 18.17 6.11 1.46
C GLN A 106 17.55 4.73 1.34
N ILE A 107 16.32 4.60 1.84
CA ILE A 107 15.50 3.40 1.68
C ILE A 107 14.24 3.77 0.89
N TYR A 108 13.87 2.89 -0.03
CA TYR A 108 12.74 3.06 -0.93
C TYR A 108 11.75 1.91 -0.79
N VAL A 109 10.46 2.25 -0.78
CA VAL A 109 9.38 1.28 -0.97
C VAL A 109 9.32 0.92 -2.45
N VAL A 110 9.46 -0.36 -2.76
CA VAL A 110 9.24 -0.91 -4.10
C VAL A 110 7.89 -1.61 -4.13
N CYS A 111 7.00 -1.18 -5.03
CA CYS A 111 5.76 -1.90 -5.31
C CYS A 111 6.06 -2.98 -6.35
N GLN A 112 5.79 -4.24 -6.02
CA GLN A 112 6.16 -5.38 -6.86
C GLN A 112 5.19 -5.59 -8.04
N ASP A 113 5.66 -6.26 -9.09
CA ASP A 113 4.92 -6.50 -10.33
C ASP A 113 3.66 -7.37 -10.17
N PRO A 114 2.64 -7.19 -11.04
CA PRO A 114 1.30 -7.76 -10.88
C PRO A 114 1.26 -9.30 -10.84
N ILE A 115 2.24 -10.00 -11.41
CA ILE A 115 2.28 -11.47 -11.50
C ILE A 115 2.29 -12.12 -10.11
N LEU A 116 2.84 -11.45 -9.09
CA LEU A 116 2.92 -11.97 -7.72
C LEU A 116 1.73 -11.56 -6.83
N CYS A 117 0.80 -10.78 -7.39
CA CYS A 117 -0.30 -10.15 -6.67
C CYS A 117 -1.67 -10.74 -6.98
N GLU A 118 -1.78 -11.69 -7.91
CA GLU A 118 -2.90 -12.63 -7.92
C GLU A 118 -2.71 -13.62 -6.76
N ASN A 119 -3.80 -14.21 -6.28
CA ASN A 119 -3.82 -14.93 -5.01
C ASN A 119 -2.70 -15.98 -4.98
N LYS A 120 -1.82 -15.91 -3.98
CA LYS A 120 -0.80 -16.94 -3.75
C LYS A 120 -1.41 -18.31 -3.43
N ASP A 121 -2.73 -18.35 -3.22
CA ASP A 121 -3.48 -19.56 -2.94
C ASP A 121 -3.83 -20.34 -4.23
N ASP A 122 -3.71 -19.72 -5.43
CA ASP A 122 -4.11 -20.32 -6.72
C ASP A 122 -3.00 -20.36 -7.79
N LEU A 123 -1.80 -19.81 -7.52
CA LEU A 123 -0.76 -19.66 -8.56
C LEU A 123 0.26 -20.81 -8.54
N ASP A 124 0.36 -21.51 -9.68
CA ASP A 124 1.30 -22.61 -9.91
C ASP A 124 2.76 -22.16 -9.60
N PRO A 125 3.48 -22.88 -8.71
CA PRO A 125 4.88 -22.62 -8.39
C PRO A 125 5.82 -22.51 -9.61
N LEU A 126 5.49 -23.16 -10.74
CA LEU A 126 6.30 -23.09 -11.96
C LEU A 126 6.19 -21.74 -12.68
N LEU A 127 5.04 -21.06 -12.60
CA LEU A 127 4.86 -19.72 -13.18
C LEU A 127 5.65 -18.64 -12.42
N LEU A 128 5.80 -18.83 -11.10
CA LEU A 128 6.65 -17.99 -10.24
C LEU A 128 8.13 -18.05 -10.63
N LEU A 129 8.64 -19.23 -11.01
CA LEU A 129 10.05 -19.40 -11.38
C LEU A 129 10.38 -18.69 -12.70
N ASN A 130 9.49 -18.79 -13.69
CA ASN A 130 9.70 -18.22 -15.02
C ASN A 130 9.70 -16.67 -15.03
N SER A 131 8.86 -16.03 -14.21
CA SER A 131 8.83 -14.56 -14.09
C SER A 131 10.12 -13.98 -13.50
N ASN A 132 10.71 -14.65 -12.51
CA ASN A 132 11.99 -14.25 -11.91
C ASN A 132 13.16 -14.42 -12.89
N LEU A 133 13.12 -15.46 -13.73
CA LEU A 133 14.13 -15.70 -14.78
C LEU A 133 14.08 -14.64 -15.89
N LEU A 134 12.89 -14.17 -16.28
CA LEU A 134 12.71 -13.10 -17.28
C LEU A 134 13.17 -11.72 -16.76
N SER A 135 12.86 -11.39 -15.50
CA SER A 135 13.37 -10.19 -14.81
C SER A 135 14.90 -10.18 -14.73
N ASN A 136 15.52 -11.33 -14.47
CA ASN A 136 16.97 -11.44 -14.32
C ASN A 136 17.72 -11.49 -15.66
N LYS A 137 17.06 -11.87 -16.76
CA LYS A 137 17.64 -11.80 -18.12
C LYS A 137 17.72 -10.36 -18.64
N SER A 138 16.79 -9.47 -18.31
CA SER A 138 16.87 -8.04 -18.72
C SER A 138 17.92 -7.21 -17.94
N ARG A 139 18.60 -7.78 -16.94
CA ARG A 139 19.71 -7.12 -16.22
C ARG A 139 21.09 -7.53 -16.70
N LYS A 140 21.17 -8.32 -17.77
CA LYS A 140 22.42 -8.70 -18.45
C LYS A 140 22.28 -8.40 -19.96
N SER A 141 22.33 -7.13 -20.32
CA SER A 141 22.81 -6.68 -21.63
C SER A 141 23.40 -5.28 -21.49
#